data_AF-A0A841RS46-F1
#
_entry.id   AF-A0A841RS46-F1
#
_cell.length_a   1.000
_cell.length_b   1.000
_cell.length_c   1.000
_cell.angle_alpha   90.00
_cell.angle_beta   90.00
_cell.angle_gamma   90.00
#
_symmetry.space_group_name_H-M   'P 1'
#
loop_
_entity.id
_entity.type
_entity.pdbx_description
1 polymer ?
#
loop_
_entity_poly.entity_id
_entity_poly.type
_entity_poly.pdbx_seq_one_letter_code
_entity_poly.pdbx_strand_id
1 'polypeptide(L)'
;MKKTKQFKVTSITLGVLLLASIFFSITLYFSTVSKQEVIERIELLTISLEHLYNANHTISIGEIEEIKVLKAKAGAPPMNYNVALNMKNRDQILYSWLDDRKSGVTHNAN
;
A
#
# COMPACT_ATOMS: atom_id res chain seq x y z
N MET A 1 23.85 -15.39 49.27
CA MET A 1 23.32 -14.11 48.73
C MET A 1 23.84 -13.68 47.35
N LYS A 2 25.07 -14.04 46.90
CA LYS A 2 25.58 -13.60 45.58
C LYS A 2 24.84 -14.22 44.37
N LYS A 3 24.44 -15.50 44.43
CA LYS A 3 23.74 -16.20 43.32
C LYS A 3 22.38 -15.58 42.96
N THR A 4 21.59 -15.17 43.94
CA THR A 4 20.28 -14.52 43.72
C THR A 4 20.41 -13.12 43.12
N LYS A 5 21.49 -12.39 43.43
CA LYS A 5 21.78 -11.08 42.81
C LYS A 5 22.17 -11.23 41.35
N GLN A 6 23.01 -12.22 41.01
CA GLN A 6 23.39 -12.48 39.62
C GLN A 6 22.20 -12.94 38.78
N PHE A 7 21.33 -13.79 39.30
CA PHE A 7 20.12 -14.25 38.61
C PHE A 7 19.16 -13.10 38.28
N LYS A 8 18.97 -12.17 39.22
CA LYS A 8 18.16 -10.96 38.98
C LYS A 8 18.75 -10.07 37.87
N VAL A 9 20.07 -9.89 37.87
CA VAL A 9 20.74 -9.09 36.84
C VAL A 9 20.63 -9.75 35.47
N THR A 10 20.85 -11.07 35.36
CA THR A 10 20.70 -11.78 34.09
C THR A 10 19.26 -11.74 33.58
N SER A 11 18.25 -11.91 34.44
CA SER A 11 16.84 -11.80 34.05
C SER A 11 16.49 -10.39 33.55
N ILE A 12 17.00 -9.34 34.21
CA ILE A 12 16.79 -7.95 33.77
C ILE A 12 17.45 -7.72 32.41
N THR A 13 18.71 -8.16 32.23
CA THR A 13 19.40 -8.00 30.94
C THR A 13 18.70 -8.77 29.81
N LEU A 14 18.19 -9.97 30.09
CA LEU A 14 17.47 -10.78 29.10
C LEU A 14 16.14 -10.11 28.73
N GLY A 15 15.43 -9.54 29.71
CA GLY A 15 14.20 -8.79 29.48
C GLY A 15 14.43 -7.54 28.62
N VAL A 16 15.50 -6.78 28.90
CA VAL A 16 15.89 -5.61 28.09
C VAL A 16 16.24 -6.03 26.66
N LEU A 17 16.97 -7.13 26.49
CA LEU A 17 17.32 -7.66 25.18
C LEU A 17 16.09 -8.08 24.38
N LEU A 18 15.11 -8.71 25.05
CA LEU A 18 13.85 -9.13 24.44
C LEU A 18 13.04 -7.92 23.96
N LEU A 19 12.94 -6.88 24.79
CA LEU A 19 12.25 -5.64 24.43
C LEU A 19 12.94 -4.92 23.26
N ALA A 20 14.27 -4.87 23.25
CA ALA A 20 15.03 -4.32 22.13
C ALA A 20 14.82 -5.10 20.84
N SER A 21 14.75 -6.44 20.91
CA SER A 21 14.44 -7.29 19.76
C SER A 21 13.04 -7.02 19.21
N ILE A 22 12.03 -6.92 20.08
CA ILE A 22 10.65 -6.63 19.66
C ILE A 22 10.59 -5.25 18.99
N PHE A 23 11.22 -4.24 19.60
CA PHE A 23 11.28 -2.90 19.02
C PHE A 23 11.95 -2.89 17.66
N PHE A 24 13.08 -3.60 17.51
CA PHE A 24 13.79 -3.72 16.23
C PHE A 24 12.97 -4.46 15.16
N SER A 25 12.25 -5.52 15.54
CA SER A 25 11.34 -6.22 14.62
C SER A 25 10.20 -5.32 14.16
N ILE A 26 9.64 -4.49 15.05
CA ILE A 26 8.58 -3.53 14.71
C ILE A 26 9.10 -2.49 13.70
N THR A 27 10.27 -1.91 13.94
CA THR A 27 10.84 -0.90 13.03
C THR A 27 11.17 -1.47 11.66
N LEU A 28 11.73 -2.69 11.60
CA LEU A 28 11.94 -3.39 10.34
C LEU A 28 10.63 -3.69 9.62
N TYR A 29 9.60 -4.15 10.34
CA TYR A 29 8.29 -4.41 9.76
C TYR A 29 7.68 -3.16 9.12
N PHE A 30 7.67 -2.01 9.82
CA PHE A 30 7.16 -0.76 9.26
C PHE A 30 7.99 -0.25 8.07
N SER A 31 9.31 -0.45 8.09
CA SER A 31 10.18 -0.10 6.95
C SER A 31 9.86 -0.95 5.71
N THR A 32 9.62 -2.25 5.89
CA THR A 32 9.25 -3.15 4.79
C THR A 32 7.85 -2.86 4.27
N VAL A 33 6.86 -2.66 5.16
CA VAL A 33 5.48 -2.35 4.78
C VAL A 33 5.41 -1.04 4.00
N SER A 34 6.11 0.01 4.44
CA SER A 34 6.11 1.30 3.74
C SER A 34 6.70 1.19 2.34
N LYS A 35 7.80 0.44 2.16
CA LYS A 35 8.36 0.18 0.83
C LYS A 35 7.41 -0.61 -0.06
N GLN A 36 6.75 -1.62 0.51
CA GLN A 36 5.82 -2.47 -0.23
C GLN A 36 4.56 -1.71 -0.65
N GLU A 37 4.01 -0.84 0.20
CA GLU A 37 2.90 0.04 -0.17
C GLU A 37 3.26 1.01 -1.30
N VAL A 38 4.49 1.54 -1.31
CA VAL A 38 4.96 2.42 -2.38
C VAL A 38 5.08 1.66 -3.70
N ILE A 39 5.69 0.46 -3.67
CA ILE A 39 5.84 -0.39 -4.85
C ILE A 39 4.45 -0.75 -5.41
N GLU A 40 3.52 -1.12 -4.54
CA GLU A 40 2.17 -1.50 -4.94
C GLU A 40 1.40 -0.32 -5.55
N ARG A 41 1.50 0.88 -4.99
CA ARG A 41 0.93 2.10 -5.60
C ARG A 41 1.50 2.37 -7.00
N ILE A 42 2.82 2.24 -7.17
CA ILE A 42 3.49 2.44 -8.47
C ILE A 42 2.97 1.42 -9.48
N GLU A 43 2.84 0.16 -9.06
CA GLU A 43 2.35 -0.91 -9.92
C GLU A 43 0.91 -0.68 -10.35
N LEU A 44 0.02 -0.27 -9.44
CA LEU A 44 -1.38 0.03 -9.73
C LEU A 44 -1.53 1.22 -10.68
N LEU A 45 -0.71 2.28 -10.52
CA LEU A 45 -0.66 3.40 -11.45
C LEU A 45 -0.19 2.96 -12.84
N THR A 46 0.83 2.11 -12.90
CA THR A 46 1.40 1.62 -14.16
C THR A 46 0.36 0.82 -14.95
N ILE A 47 -0.35 -0.10 -14.28
CA ILE A 47 -1.42 -0.91 -14.90
C ILE A 47 -2.59 -0.05 -15.34
N SER A 48 -2.96 0.96 -14.54
CA SER A 48 -4.06 1.87 -14.90
C SER A 48 -3.71 2.71 -16.14
N LEU A 49 -2.47 3.19 -16.24
CA LEU A 49 -1.96 3.88 -17.43
C LEU A 49 -1.92 2.96 -18.64
N GLU A 50 -1.41 1.74 -18.50
CA GLU A 50 -1.37 0.75 -19.58
C GLU A 50 -2.79 0.45 -20.10
N HIS A 51 -3.75 0.28 -19.19
CA HIS A 51 -5.15 0.08 -19.57
C HIS A 51 -5.71 1.31 -20.31
N LEU A 52 -5.36 2.53 -19.91
CA LEU A 52 -5.78 3.75 -20.60
C LEU A 52 -5.16 3.88 -22.00
N TYR A 53 -3.89 3.50 -22.17
CA TYR A 53 -3.22 3.48 -23.47
C TYR A 53 -3.78 2.40 -24.40
N ASN A 54 -4.07 1.21 -23.87
CA ASN A 54 -4.52 0.05 -24.64
C ASN A 54 -6.04 0.05 -24.92
N ALA A 55 -6.86 0.67 -24.05
CA ALA A 55 -8.29 0.81 -24.26
C ALA A 55 -8.58 1.97 -25.22
N ASN A 56 -8.25 1.78 -26.51
CA ASN A 56 -8.72 2.55 -27.68
C ASN A 56 -9.21 3.98 -27.38
N HIS A 57 -8.28 4.86 -27.00
CA HIS A 57 -8.36 6.33 -27.06
C HIS A 57 -9.64 7.00 -26.53
N THR A 58 -10.40 6.36 -25.62
CA THR A 58 -11.67 6.95 -25.17
C THR A 58 -11.44 8.16 -24.26
N ILE A 59 -10.27 8.25 -23.63
CA ILE A 59 -9.88 9.34 -22.72
C ILE A 59 -8.57 9.94 -23.24
N SER A 60 -8.60 11.23 -23.59
CA SER A 60 -7.37 11.92 -23.99
C SER A 60 -6.55 12.28 -22.76
N ILE A 61 -5.24 12.02 -22.79
CA ILE A 61 -4.33 12.38 -21.69
C ILE A 61 -4.41 13.89 -21.38
N GLY A 62 -4.71 14.72 -22.38
CA GLY A 62 -4.88 16.17 -22.20
C GLY A 62 -6.11 16.58 -21.37
N GLU A 63 -7.07 15.69 -21.19
CA GLU A 63 -8.30 15.89 -20.40
C GLU A 63 -8.13 15.48 -18.93
N ILE A 64 -7.06 14.75 -18.62
CA ILE A 64 -6.73 14.32 -17.26
C ILE A 64 -6.07 15.50 -16.53
N GLU A 65 -6.59 15.82 -15.33
CA GLU A 65 -6.00 16.80 -14.42
C GLU A 65 -5.04 16.13 -13.43
N GLU A 66 -5.47 15.00 -12.84
CA GLU A 66 -4.72 14.31 -11.79
C GLU A 66 -4.99 12.81 -11.82
N ILE A 67 -3.96 11.99 -11.54
CA ILE A 67 -4.09 10.55 -11.30
C ILE A 67 -3.60 10.26 -9.89
N LYS A 68 -4.44 9.62 -9.05
CA LYS A 68 -4.12 9.34 -7.65
C LYS A 68 -4.53 7.93 -7.25
N VAL A 69 -3.72 7.30 -6.39
CA VAL A 69 -4.09 6.02 -5.74
C VAL A 69 -4.76 6.30 -4.41
N LEU A 70 -6.02 5.90 -4.30
CA LEU A 70 -6.84 5.97 -3.09
C LEU A 70 -6.74 4.64 -2.36
N LYS A 71 -6.45 4.65 -1.06
CA LYS A 71 -6.50 3.45 -0.22
C LYS A 71 -7.93 3.29 0.33
N ALA A 72 -8.61 2.22 -0.05
CA ALA A 72 -9.88 1.82 0.55
C ALA A 72 -9.66 1.25 1.97
N LYS A 73 -10.67 1.39 2.83
CA LYS A 73 -10.58 0.95 4.24
C LYS A 73 -10.68 -0.56 4.44
N ALA A 74 -11.11 -1.32 3.42
CA ALA A 74 -11.36 -2.76 3.53
C ALA A 74 -10.80 -3.51 2.32
N GLY A 75 -10.44 -4.78 2.52
CA GLY A 75 -9.88 -5.67 1.49
C GLY A 75 -8.40 -6.00 1.71
N ALA A 76 -7.90 -6.99 0.98
CA ALA A 76 -6.47 -7.24 0.82
C ALA A 76 -5.97 -6.52 -0.44
N PRO A 77 -4.68 -6.14 -0.52
CA PRO A 77 -4.12 -5.65 -1.77
C PRO A 77 -4.30 -6.67 -2.91
N PRO A 78 -4.62 -6.22 -4.14
CA PRO A 78 -4.79 -4.83 -4.60
C PRO A 78 -6.20 -4.25 -4.37
N MET A 79 -7.18 -5.06 -3.94
CA MET A 79 -8.59 -4.67 -3.79
C MET A 79 -8.84 -3.60 -2.71
N ASN A 80 -7.87 -3.37 -1.82
CA ASN A 80 -7.92 -2.28 -0.84
C ASN A 80 -7.39 -0.95 -1.39
N TYR A 81 -7.13 -0.85 -2.69
CA TYR A 81 -6.82 0.40 -3.36
C TYR A 81 -7.88 0.67 -4.43
N ASN A 82 -7.95 1.92 -4.90
CA ASN A 82 -8.54 2.31 -6.16
C ASN A 82 -7.60 3.32 -6.84
N VAL A 83 -7.51 3.34 -8.16
CA VAL A 83 -6.87 4.45 -8.88
C VAL A 83 -7.96 5.38 -9.39
N ALA A 84 -7.88 6.66 -9.03
CA ALA A 84 -8.80 7.70 -9.46
C ALA A 84 -8.12 8.59 -10.49
N LEU A 85 -8.74 8.75 -11.65
CA LEU A 85 -8.39 9.75 -12.66
C LEU A 85 -9.38 10.89 -12.52
N ASN A 86 -8.90 12.05 -12.10
CA ASN A 86 -9.69 13.27 -12.05
C ASN A 86 -9.53 13.98 -13.38
N MET A 87 -10.65 14.24 -14.04
CA MET A 87 -10.72 14.90 -15.32
C MET A 87 -10.89 16.41 -15.11
N LYS A 88 -10.41 17.22 -16.06
CA LYS A 88 -10.54 18.69 -16.02
C LYS A 88 -11.97 19.19 -16.02
N ASN A 89 -12.91 18.38 -16.53
CA ASN A 89 -14.34 18.68 -16.52
C ASN A 89 -15.02 18.35 -15.18
N ARG A 90 -14.24 17.95 -14.15
CA ARG A 90 -14.67 17.49 -12.82
C ARG A 90 -15.25 16.08 -12.77
N ASP A 91 -15.23 15.35 -13.87
CA ASP A 91 -15.56 13.93 -13.84
C ASP A 91 -14.45 13.16 -13.15
N GLN A 92 -14.81 12.03 -12.53
CA GLN A 92 -13.85 11.13 -11.94
C GLN A 92 -14.08 9.73 -12.46
N ILE A 93 -12.99 9.11 -12.89
CA ILE A 93 -12.96 7.72 -13.31
C ILE A 93 -12.25 6.92 -12.24
N LEU A 94 -12.92 5.90 -11.71
CA LEU A 94 -12.35 4.99 -10.73
C LEU A 94 -12.00 3.67 -11.38
N TYR A 95 -10.76 3.26 -11.19
CA TYR A 95 -10.22 1.95 -11.50
C TYR A 95 -10.16 1.15 -10.21
N SER A 96 -10.94 0.07 -10.16
CA SER A 96 -10.98 -0.89 -9.05
C SER A 96 -10.61 -2.27 -9.55
N TRP A 97 -10.15 -3.12 -8.64
CA TRP A 97 -9.70 -4.48 -8.96
C TRP A 97 -10.60 -5.50 -8.30
N LEU A 98 -10.94 -6.55 -9.05
CA LEU A 98 -11.80 -7.64 -8.55
C LEU A 98 -11.00 -8.82 -7.99
N ASP A 99 -9.73 -8.95 -8.39
CA ASP A 99 -8.85 -10.03 -7.96
C ASP A 99 -7.39 -9.59 -7.74
N ASP A 100 -6.60 -10.51 -7.19
CA ASP A 100 -5.16 -10.37 -6.94
C ASP A 100 -4.33 -10.23 -8.23
N ARG A 101 -4.86 -10.72 -9.35
CA ARG A 101 -4.27 -10.58 -10.69
C ARG A 101 -4.53 -9.23 -11.33
N LYS A 102 -5.23 -8.32 -10.62
CA LYS A 102 -5.59 -6.97 -11.09
C LYS A 102 -6.42 -7.04 -12.37
N SER A 103 -7.14 -8.14 -12.56
CA SER A 103 -8.02 -8.37 -13.68
C SER A 103 -9.38 -7.71 -13.43
N GLY A 104 -10.03 -7.25 -14.51
CA GLY A 104 -11.36 -6.64 -14.42
C GLY A 104 -11.35 -5.23 -13.83
N VAL A 105 -10.59 -4.32 -14.43
CA VAL A 105 -10.74 -2.89 -14.19
C VAL A 105 -12.20 -2.50 -14.46
N THR A 106 -12.97 -2.20 -13.42
CA THR A 106 -14.33 -1.68 -13.57
C THR A 106 -14.29 -0.16 -13.54
N HIS A 107 -14.74 0.47 -14.63
CA HIS A 107 -14.91 1.92 -14.73
C HIS A 107 -16.32 2.30 -14.22
N ASN A 108 -16.39 3.01 -13.10
CA ASN A 108 -17.59 3.76 -12.73
C ASN A 108 -17.37 5.23 -13.07
N ALA A 109 -18.15 5.75 -14.02
CA ALA A 109 -18.35 7.18 -14.23
C ALA A 109 -19.51 7.63 -13.33
N ASN A 110 -19.31 8.71 -12.59
CA ASN A 110 -20.39 9.45 -11.94
C ASN A 110 -20.85 10.60 -12.81
#